data_AF-A0A804HYR7-F1
#
_entry.id   AF-A0A804HYR7-F1
#
_cell.length_a   1.000
_cell.length_b   1.000
_cell.length_c   1.000
_cell.angle_alpha   90.00
_cell.angle_beta   90.00
_cell.angle_gamma   90.00
#
_symmetry.space_group_name_H-M   'P 1'
#
loop_
_entity.id
_entity.type
_entity.pdbx_description
1 polymer ?
#
loop_
_entity_poly.entity_id
_entity_poly.type
_entity_poly.pdbx_seq_one_letter_code
_entity_poly.pdbx_strand_id
1 'polypeptide(L)'
;MAGRGKAIGSAAAKKSVSRSSKAGLQFPVGRIARFLKAGKYAERVGAGAPVYLAAVLEYLAAEVLELAGNAARDNKKTRIVPRHIQLAVRNDEELSKLLGEVTIASGGVMPNIHNLLLPKKAGSGSSKAAPGEDD
;
A
#
# COMPACT_ATOMS: atom_id res chain seq x y z
N MET A 1 23.42 23.58 48.27
CA MET A 1 22.90 22.66 47.23
C MET A 1 21.95 23.44 46.33
N ALA A 2 22.40 23.87 45.16
CA ALA A 2 21.56 24.61 44.21
C ALA A 2 20.78 23.61 43.34
N GLY A 3 19.47 23.53 43.57
CA GLY A 3 18.55 22.75 42.75
C GLY A 3 18.51 23.31 41.33
N ARG A 4 18.86 22.46 40.36
CA ARG A 4 18.84 22.81 38.93
C ARG A 4 17.37 22.86 38.48
N GLY A 5 16.77 24.04 38.55
CA GLY A 5 15.42 24.31 38.06
C GLY A 5 15.30 23.95 36.57
N LYS A 6 14.18 23.31 36.23
CA LYS A 6 13.76 23.03 34.85
C LYS A 6 13.82 24.33 34.04
N ALA A 7 14.69 24.39 33.04
CA ALA A 7 14.89 25.58 32.20
C ALA A 7 13.58 25.94 31.49
N ILE A 8 12.86 26.91 32.04
CA ILE A 8 11.77 27.63 31.40
C ILE A 8 12.42 28.91 30.86
N GLY A 9 12.78 28.93 29.58
CA GLY A 9 13.18 30.17 28.89
C GLY A 9 14.47 30.08 28.06
N SER A 10 14.30 30.29 26.76
CA SER A 10 15.23 30.96 25.82
C SER A 10 16.71 30.55 25.75
N ALA A 11 17.01 29.25 25.73
CA ALA A 11 18.19 28.80 24.98
C ALA A 11 17.81 28.77 23.49
N ALA A 12 18.60 29.41 22.62
CA ALA A 12 18.40 29.49 21.17
C ALA A 12 17.67 28.24 20.64
N ALA A 13 16.41 28.41 20.24
CA ALA A 13 15.48 27.29 20.05
C ALA A 13 16.04 26.35 18.97
N LYS A 14 16.68 25.25 19.40
CA LYS A 14 17.06 24.16 18.50
C LYS A 14 15.80 23.79 17.72
N LYS A 15 15.92 23.76 16.38
CA LYS A 15 14.80 23.38 15.49
C LYS A 15 14.14 22.12 16.06
N SER A 16 12.85 22.22 16.38
CA SER A 16 12.12 21.11 16.97
C SER A 16 12.08 19.96 15.97
N VAL A 17 12.68 18.81 16.31
CA VAL A 17 12.62 17.62 15.47
C VAL A 17 11.21 17.01 15.57
N SER A 18 10.60 16.74 14.41
CA SER A 18 9.26 16.17 14.34
C SER A 18 9.23 14.74 14.93
N ARG A 19 8.09 14.33 15.48
CA ARG A 19 7.92 12.95 15.98
C ARG A 19 8.08 11.91 14.86
N SER A 20 7.67 12.23 13.63
CA SER A 20 7.89 11.39 12.45
C SER A 20 9.38 11.18 12.18
N SER A 21 10.16 12.27 12.13
CA SER A 21 11.61 12.19 11.92
C SER A 21 12.32 11.42 13.03
N LYS A 22 11.92 11.59 14.30
CA LYS A 22 12.45 10.80 15.42
C LYS A 22 12.12 9.31 15.33
N ALA A 23 11.00 8.96 14.70
CA ALA A 23 10.55 7.59 14.53
C ALA A 23 11.03 6.96 13.21
N GLY A 24 11.71 7.72 12.34
CA GLY A 24 12.11 7.23 11.01
C GLY A 24 10.96 7.03 10.02
N LEU A 25 9.83 7.69 10.24
CA LEU A 25 8.60 7.53 9.44
C LEU A 25 8.40 8.70 8.49
N GLN A 26 7.94 8.41 7.26
CA GLN A 26 7.43 9.42 6.32
C GLN A 26 6.03 9.89 6.71
N PHE A 27 5.21 9.02 7.30
CA PHE A 27 3.85 9.33 7.69
C PHE A 27 3.78 10.30 8.88
N PRO A 28 2.77 11.18 8.95
CA PRO A 28 2.70 12.25 9.92
C PRO A 28 2.17 11.79 11.30
N VAL A 29 3.05 11.28 12.16
CA VAL A 29 2.76 10.86 13.55
C VAL A 29 1.99 11.93 14.33
N GLY A 30 2.36 13.20 14.15
CA GLY A 30 1.69 14.33 14.82
C GLY A 30 0.21 14.47 14.43
N ARG A 31 -0.08 14.28 13.14
CA ARG A 31 -1.45 14.36 12.60
C ARG A 31 -2.28 13.16 13.03
N ILE A 32 -1.70 11.96 13.00
CA ILE A 32 -2.36 10.74 13.46
C ILE A 32 -2.71 10.83 14.94
N ALA A 33 -1.81 11.36 15.78
CA ALA A 33 -2.10 11.61 17.19
C ALA A 33 -3.30 12.56 17.40
N ARG A 34 -3.42 13.60 16.56
CA ARG A 34 -4.58 14.52 16.60
C ARG A 34 -5.85 13.81 16.18
N PHE A 35 -5.82 13.00 15.12
CA PHE A 35 -6.98 12.23 14.66
C PHE A 35 -7.44 11.19 15.69
N LEU A 36 -6.53 10.48 16.36
CA LEU A 36 -6.89 9.55 17.43
C LEU A 36 -7.62 10.23 18.59
N LYS A 37 -7.21 11.44 18.96
CA LYS A 37 -7.91 12.23 20.00
C LYS A 37 -9.26 12.76 19.51
N ALA A 38 -9.31 13.28 18.28
CA ALA A 38 -10.53 13.84 17.72
C ALA A 38 -11.61 12.76 17.47
N GLY A 39 -11.19 11.53 17.14
CA GLY A 39 -12.07 10.38 16.92
C GLY A 39 -12.68 9.80 18.19
N LYS A 40 -12.25 10.25 19.39
CA LYS A 40 -12.78 9.80 20.69
C LYS A 40 -12.79 8.27 20.88
N TYR A 41 -11.81 7.56 20.32
CA TYR A 41 -11.68 6.10 20.45
C TYR A 41 -11.42 5.62 21.89
N ALA A 42 -10.82 6.49 22.71
CA ALA A 42 -10.58 6.28 24.13
C ALA A 42 -10.44 7.64 24.84
N GLU A 43 -10.62 7.66 26.17
CA GLU A 43 -10.43 8.88 26.98
C GLU A 43 -9.00 9.43 26.89
N ARG A 44 -8.01 8.53 26.86
CA ARG A 44 -6.58 8.87 26.76
C ARG A 44 -5.93 8.07 25.64
N VAL A 45 -5.03 8.73 24.91
CA VAL A 45 -4.21 8.11 23.86
C VAL A 45 -2.75 8.12 24.30
N GLY A 46 -2.16 6.94 24.45
CA GLY A 46 -0.75 6.78 24.81
C GLY A 46 0.20 7.38 23.77
N ALA A 47 1.38 7.83 24.19
CA ALA A 47 2.32 8.52 23.30
C ALA A 47 2.85 7.64 22.16
N GLY A 48 2.95 6.32 22.38
CA GLY A 48 3.41 5.34 21.38
C GLY A 48 2.35 4.92 20.36
N ALA A 49 1.06 4.98 20.71
CA ALA A 49 -0.04 4.59 19.82
C ALA A 49 0.00 5.27 18.43
N PRO A 50 0.15 6.62 18.32
CA PRO A 50 0.22 7.25 17.01
C PRO A 50 1.52 6.96 16.24
N VAL A 51 2.59 6.52 16.91
CA VAL A 51 3.83 6.11 16.24
C VAL A 51 3.61 4.74 15.60
N TYR A 52 3.09 3.79 16.38
CA TYR A 52 2.81 2.45 15.90
C TYR A 52 1.80 2.45 14.75
N LEU A 53 0.68 3.17 14.90
CA LEU A 53 -0.31 3.28 13.84
C LEU A 53 0.26 3.97 12.59
N ALA A 54 1.11 4.99 12.73
CA ALA A 54 1.76 5.61 11.58
C ALA A 54 2.64 4.63 10.82
N ALA A 55 3.42 3.81 11.53
CA ALA A 55 4.26 2.78 10.91
C ALA A 55 3.43 1.74 10.15
N VAL A 56 2.34 1.25 10.74
CA VAL A 56 1.44 0.28 10.08
C VAL A 56 0.79 0.88 8.83
N LEU A 57 0.30 2.13 8.90
CA LEU A 57 -0.30 2.81 7.76
C LEU A 57 0.73 3.08 6.65
N GLU A 58 1.95 3.43 7.01
CA GLU A 58 3.05 3.62 6.06
C GLU A 58 3.43 2.31 5.37
N TYR A 59 3.52 1.22 6.13
CA TYR A 59 3.79 -0.12 5.59
C TYR A 59 2.71 -0.56 4.59
N LEU A 60 1.43 -0.49 4.97
CA LEU A 60 0.34 -0.88 4.06
C LEU A 60 0.28 0.00 2.81
N ALA A 61 0.56 1.30 2.94
CA ALA A 61 0.64 2.19 1.78
C ALA A 61 1.81 1.83 0.86
N ALA A 62 2.97 1.50 1.42
CA ALA A 62 4.13 1.06 0.64
C ALA A 62 3.85 -0.25 -0.10
N GLU A 63 3.22 -1.23 0.56
CA GLU A 63 2.89 -2.53 -0.03
C GLU A 63 1.96 -2.37 -1.25
N VAL A 64 0.86 -1.61 -1.08
CA VAL A 64 -0.07 -1.34 -2.20
C VAL A 64 0.62 -0.59 -3.33
N LEU A 65 1.50 0.38 -3.02
CA LEU A 65 2.22 1.15 -4.03
C LEU A 65 3.28 0.33 -4.78
N GLU A 66 3.97 -0.59 -4.11
CA GLU A 66 4.94 -1.49 -4.71
C GLU A 66 4.25 -2.39 -5.75
N LEU A 67 3.20 -3.09 -5.33
CA LEU A 67 2.43 -3.97 -6.22
C LEU A 67 1.73 -3.21 -7.34
N ALA A 68 1.16 -2.02 -7.06
CA ALA A 68 0.55 -1.20 -8.10
C ALA A 68 1.59 -0.59 -9.06
N GLY A 69 2.82 -0.33 -8.58
CA GLY A 69 3.96 0.07 -9.38
C GLY A 69 4.41 -1.03 -10.34
N ASN A 70 4.46 -2.27 -9.86
CA ASN A 70 4.74 -3.46 -10.68
C ASN A 70 3.64 -3.65 -11.73
N ALA A 71 2.37 -3.58 -11.34
CA ALA A 71 1.25 -3.66 -12.29
C ALA A 71 1.27 -2.51 -13.33
N ALA A 72 1.71 -1.31 -12.94
CA ALA A 72 1.88 -0.22 -13.90
C ALA A 72 2.98 -0.52 -14.92
N ARG A 73 4.11 -1.05 -14.44
CA ARG A 73 5.27 -1.44 -15.26
C ARG A 73 4.90 -2.55 -16.24
N ASP A 74 4.17 -3.57 -15.80
CA ASP A 74 3.69 -4.68 -16.65
C ASP A 74 2.76 -4.18 -17.77
N ASN A 75 1.96 -3.15 -17.46
CA ASN A 75 1.13 -2.45 -18.43
C ASN A 75 1.89 -1.40 -19.26
N LYS A 76 3.23 -1.40 -19.20
CA LYS A 76 4.14 -0.47 -19.92
C LYS A 76 3.84 1.00 -19.62
N LYS A 77 3.45 1.31 -18.38
CA LYS A 77 3.14 2.67 -17.90
C LYS A 77 4.04 3.05 -16.74
N THR A 78 4.40 4.33 -16.67
CA THR A 78 5.21 4.90 -15.56
C THR A 78 4.35 5.50 -14.45
N ARG A 79 3.06 5.74 -14.71
CA ARG A 79 2.12 6.34 -13.76
C ARG A 79 1.14 5.29 -13.25
N ILE A 80 1.01 5.21 -11.92
CA ILE A 80 -0.03 4.43 -11.26
C ILE A 80 -1.39 5.09 -11.51
N VAL A 81 -2.37 4.30 -11.94
CA VAL A 81 -3.78 4.72 -12.13
C VAL A 81 -4.69 3.74 -11.36
N PRO A 82 -5.99 4.05 -11.16
CA PRO A 82 -6.87 3.18 -10.35
C PRO A 82 -6.91 1.72 -10.82
N ARG A 83 -6.79 1.46 -12.12
CA ARG A 83 -6.67 0.10 -12.67
C ARG A 83 -5.49 -0.68 -12.07
N HIS A 84 -4.32 -0.06 -11.91
CA HIS A 84 -3.14 -0.74 -11.37
C HIS A 84 -3.32 -1.07 -9.89
N ILE A 85 -3.98 -0.19 -9.12
CA ILE A 85 -4.32 -0.43 -7.72
C ILE A 85 -5.31 -1.61 -7.62
N GLN A 86 -6.34 -1.64 -8.48
CA GLN A 86 -7.29 -2.77 -8.51
C GLN A 86 -6.58 -4.08 -8.84
N LEU A 87 -5.71 -4.10 -9.86
CA LEU A 87 -4.97 -5.31 -10.23
C LEU A 87 -4.05 -5.77 -9.09
N ALA A 88 -3.35 -4.86 -8.42
CA ALA A 88 -2.50 -5.18 -7.28
C ALA A 88 -3.31 -5.78 -6.12
N VAL A 89 -4.38 -5.10 -5.70
CA VAL A 89 -5.20 -5.52 -4.56
C VAL A 89 -5.92 -6.85 -4.82
N ARG A 90 -6.41 -7.10 -6.04
CA ARG A 90 -7.20 -8.32 -6.34
C ARG A 90 -6.36 -9.53 -6.70
N ASN A 91 -5.09 -9.36 -7.08
CA ASN A 91 -4.16 -10.48 -7.28
C ASN A 91 -3.44 -10.90 -5.99
N ASP A 92 -3.38 -10.03 -4.98
CA ASP A 92 -2.80 -10.34 -3.70
C ASP A 92 -3.86 -10.87 -2.72
N GLU A 93 -3.60 -12.00 -2.08
CA GLU A 93 -4.57 -12.68 -1.22
C GLU A 93 -4.88 -11.86 0.04
N GLU A 94 -3.85 -11.30 0.68
CA GLU A 94 -3.99 -10.58 1.95
C GLU A 94 -4.69 -9.23 1.74
N LEU A 95 -4.30 -8.48 0.71
CA LEU A 95 -4.95 -7.21 0.35
C LEU A 95 -6.36 -7.42 -0.17
N SER A 96 -6.62 -8.48 -0.95
CA SER A 96 -7.97 -8.80 -1.43
C SER A 96 -8.90 -9.11 -0.27
N LYS A 97 -8.41 -9.83 0.75
CA LYS A 97 -9.14 -10.10 1.99
C LYS A 97 -9.34 -8.83 2.81
N LEU A 98 -8.30 -8.02 3.00
CA LEU A 98 -8.36 -6.77 3.76
C LEU A 98 -9.33 -5.75 3.12
N LEU A 99 -9.40 -5.72 1.79
CA LEU A 99 -10.20 -4.79 0.99
C LEU A 99 -11.37 -5.48 0.26
N GLY A 100 -11.87 -6.59 0.81
CA GLY A 100 -12.91 -7.41 0.20
C GLY A 100 -14.16 -6.62 -0.18
N GLU A 101 -14.63 -5.78 0.75
CA GLU A 101 -15.85 -4.97 0.62
C GLU A 101 -15.59 -3.56 0.05
N VAL A 102 -14.34 -3.22 -0.27
CA VAL A 102 -13.97 -1.90 -0.77
C VAL A 102 -14.10 -1.84 -2.29
N THR A 103 -14.83 -0.84 -2.79
CA THR A 103 -14.91 -0.56 -4.23
C THR A 103 -13.84 0.46 -4.63
N ILE A 104 -12.98 0.10 -5.57
CA ILE A 104 -11.99 1.01 -6.16
C ILE A 104 -12.60 1.66 -7.40
N ALA A 105 -12.90 2.95 -7.29
CA ALA A 105 -13.45 3.73 -8.40
C ALA A 105 -12.53 3.66 -9.63
N SER A 106 -13.12 3.40 -10.81
CA SER A 106 -12.39 3.25 -12.08
C SER A 106 -11.33 2.13 -12.10
N GLY A 107 -11.43 1.15 -11.20
CA GLY A 107 -10.51 0.00 -11.14
C GLY A 107 -10.81 -1.10 -12.17
N GLY A 108 -12.06 -1.23 -12.60
CA GLY A 108 -12.53 -2.37 -13.38
C GLY A 108 -12.45 -3.69 -12.58
N VAL A 109 -12.38 -4.83 -13.28
CA VAL A 109 -12.33 -6.16 -12.64
C VAL A 109 -11.15 -7.00 -13.14
N MET A 110 -10.80 -8.05 -12.42
CA MET A 110 -9.81 -9.01 -12.90
C MET A 110 -10.29 -9.68 -14.19
N PRO A 111 -9.46 -9.75 -15.26
CA PRO A 111 -9.84 -10.49 -16.46
C PRO A 111 -10.05 -11.96 -16.12
N ASN A 112 -11.28 -12.43 -16.26
CA ASN A 112 -11.64 -13.83 -16.03
C ASN A 112 -12.82 -14.21 -16.93
N ILE A 113 -12.70 -15.33 -17.63
CA ILE A 113 -13.76 -15.91 -18.46
C ILE A 113 -13.99 -17.32 -17.96
N HIS A 114 -15.21 -17.63 -17.49
CA HIS A 114 -15.54 -18.97 -17.04
C HIS A 114 -15.39 -19.97 -18.20
N ASN A 115 -14.80 -21.14 -17.97
CA ASN A 115 -14.45 -22.12 -19.01
C ASN A 115 -15.63 -22.53 -19.92
N LEU A 116 -16.86 -22.53 -19.38
CA LEU A 116 -18.07 -22.84 -20.15
C LEU A 116 -18.41 -21.80 -21.23
N LEU A 117 -17.89 -20.58 -21.12
CA LEU A 117 -18.10 -19.49 -22.06
C LEU A 117 -17.04 -19.47 -23.17
N LEU A 118 -16.00 -20.29 -23.05
CA LEU A 118 -14.98 -20.38 -24.09
C LEU A 118 -15.54 -21.15 -25.30
N PRO A 119 -15.17 -20.76 -26.53
CA PRO A 119 -15.52 -21.53 -27.72
C PRO A 119 -15.06 -22.98 -27.53
N LYS A 120 -15.94 -23.95 -27.81
CA LYS A 120 -15.52 -25.34 -27.93
C LYS A 120 -14.46 -25.39 -29.01
N LYS A 121 -13.26 -25.87 -28.67
CA LYS A 121 -12.14 -26.00 -29.60
C LYS A 121 -12.56 -26.92 -30.75
N ALA A 122 -13.04 -26.34 -31.86
CA ALA A 122 -13.26 -27.06 -33.11
C ALA A 122 -11.88 -27.23 -33.76
N GLY A 123 -11.39 -28.47 -33.79
CA GLY A 123 -10.22 -28.96 -34.53
C GLY A 123 -9.10 -27.95 -34.83
N SER A 124 -8.06 -27.88 -33.99
CA SER A 124 -6.77 -27.41 -34.47
C SER A 124 -6.17 -28.48 -35.36
N GLY A 125 -6.27 -28.26 -36.68
CA GLY A 125 -5.51 -28.98 -37.68
C GLY A 125 -4.02 -28.96 -37.34
N SER A 126 -3.39 -30.12 -37.53
CA SER A 126 -1.96 -30.40 -37.60
C SER A 126 -1.03 -29.18 -37.52
N SER A 127 -0.37 -29.01 -36.37
CA SER A 127 1.00 -28.51 -36.39
C SER A 127 1.84 -29.54 -37.15
N LYS A 128 2.11 -29.29 -38.43
CA LYS A 128 3.12 -30.01 -39.20
C LYS A 128 4.42 -30.01 -38.40
N ALA A 129 4.85 -31.19 -37.96
CA ALA A 129 6.23 -31.42 -37.59
C ALA A 129 7.09 -31.14 -38.85
N ALA A 130 8.12 -30.31 -38.69
CA ALA A 130 9.14 -30.16 -39.71
C ALA A 130 9.81 -31.53 -39.93
N PRO A 131 10.12 -31.93 -41.17
CA PRO A 131 10.94 -33.12 -41.39
C PRO A 131 12.36 -32.80 -40.93
N GLY A 132 12.89 -33.62 -40.02
CA GLY A 132 14.33 -33.65 -39.78
C GLY A 132 15.03 -34.14 -41.04
N GLU A 133 16.01 -33.39 -41.49
CA GLU A 133 17.01 -33.84 -42.46
C GLU A 133 17.90 -34.87 -41.77
N ASP A 134 17.92 -36.09 -42.33
CA ASP A 134 19.01 -37.04 -42.16
C ASP A 134 20.15 -36.61 -43.09
N ASP A 135 21.30 -36.23 -42.52
CA ASP A 135 22.67 -36.40 -43.06
C ASP A 135 23.70 -36.27 -41.92
#